data_AF-A0A6P2DJ43-F1
#
_entry.id   AF-A0A6P2DJ43-F1
#
_cell.length_a   1.000
_cell.length_b   1.000
_cell.length_c   1.000
_cell.angle_alpha   90.00
_cell.angle_beta   90.00
_cell.angle_gamma   90.00
#
_symmetry.space_group_name_H-M   'P 1'
#
loop_
_entity.id
_entity.type
_entity.pdbx_description
1 polymer ?
#
loop_
_entity_poly.entity_id
_entity_poly.type
_entity_poly.pdbx_seq_one_letter_code
_entity_poly.pdbx_strand_id
1 'polypeptide(L)'
;MRDATLTRRGFSQSYLGWVRAEVSALLARGVGCGCATTAGVCRELQAVEQALYTFDLVEGVEPTNNAAERALRHAVCWRKTSYGTDSPGGSRFVERVLTVVATCRQQGREVLAVLADAVRAARTGARLPSLVPASAVV
;
A
#
# COMPACT_ATOMS: atom_id res chain seq x y z
N MET A 1 11.25 16.13 -6.49
CA MET A 1 10.63 15.00 -5.78
C MET A 1 9.43 15.63 -5.10
N ARG A 2 8.23 15.24 -5.57
CA ARG A 2 7.08 16.11 -5.88
C ARG A 2 7.40 17.11 -7.01
N ASP A 3 6.52 17.18 -8.00
CA ASP A 3 6.52 18.13 -9.13
C ASP A 3 7.83 18.29 -9.93
N ALA A 4 8.67 17.25 -9.98
CA ALA A 4 9.96 17.21 -10.71
C ALA A 4 11.01 18.27 -10.33
N THR A 5 10.80 19.07 -9.28
CA THR A 5 11.72 20.14 -8.83
C THR A 5 13.05 19.66 -8.21
N LEU A 6 13.17 18.36 -7.93
CA LEU A 6 14.37 17.73 -7.35
C LEU A 6 14.50 16.31 -7.90
N THR A 7 15.66 15.93 -8.40
CA THR A 7 15.90 14.55 -8.88
C THR A 7 16.12 13.61 -7.69
N ARG A 8 15.79 12.32 -7.86
CA ARG A 8 16.08 11.28 -6.84
C ARG A 8 17.56 11.24 -6.49
N ARG A 9 18.42 11.22 -7.52
CA ARG A 9 19.87 11.27 -7.34
C ARG A 9 20.32 12.51 -6.56
N GLY A 10 19.79 13.69 -6.89
CA GLY A 10 20.11 14.93 -6.18
C GLY A 10 19.64 14.92 -4.74
N PHE A 11 18.45 14.36 -4.46
CA PHE A 11 17.98 14.17 -3.09
C PHE A 11 18.90 13.22 -2.30
N SER A 12 19.21 12.07 -2.87
CA SER A 12 20.06 11.05 -2.24
C SER A 12 21.45 11.59 -1.90
N GLN A 13 22.09 12.29 -2.85
CA GLN A 13 23.44 12.81 -2.68
C GLN A 13 23.52 14.02 -1.73
N SER A 14 22.55 14.93 -1.79
CA SER A 14 22.64 16.21 -1.09
C SER A 14 21.84 16.28 0.21
N TYR A 15 20.86 15.40 0.40
CA TYR A 15 19.90 15.52 1.51
C TYR A 15 19.75 14.27 2.36
N LEU A 16 19.69 13.09 1.75
CA LEU A 16 19.28 11.88 2.46
C LEU A 16 20.14 11.56 3.68
N GLY A 17 21.46 11.77 3.61
CA GLY A 17 22.36 11.48 4.72
C GLY A 17 22.02 12.25 6.00
N TRP A 18 21.86 13.57 5.91
CA TRP A 18 21.52 14.39 7.08
C TRP A 18 20.06 14.22 7.49
N VAL A 19 19.14 14.04 6.53
CA VAL A 19 17.72 13.80 6.84
C VAL A 19 17.56 12.51 7.64
N ARG A 20 18.24 11.43 7.24
CA ARG A 20 18.23 10.16 7.99
C ARG A 20 18.75 10.37 9.41
N ALA A 21 19.90 11.01 9.56
CA ALA A 21 20.50 11.25 10.88
C ALA A 21 19.57 12.06 11.80
N GLU A 22 18.95 13.13 11.26
CA GLU A 22 18.04 13.97 12.01
C GLU A 22 16.76 13.23 12.40
N VAL A 23 16.15 12.49 11.47
CA VAL A 23 14.96 11.67 11.76
C VAL A 23 15.28 10.62 12.82
N SER A 24 16.40 9.88 12.71
CA SER A 24 16.81 8.90 13.72
C SER A 24 16.95 9.54 15.10
N ALA A 25 17.58 10.71 15.18
CA ALA A 25 17.77 11.44 16.44
C ALA A 25 16.44 11.91 17.04
N LEU A 26 15.53 12.43 16.21
CA LEU A 26 14.19 12.85 16.65
C LEU A 26 13.34 11.67 17.13
N LEU A 27 13.39 10.54 16.43
CA LEU A 27 12.70 9.32 16.85
C LEU A 27 13.23 8.83 18.20
N ALA A 28 14.56 8.73 18.37
CA ALA A 28 15.17 8.31 19.63
C ALA A 28 14.78 9.23 20.80
N ARG A 29 14.78 10.56 20.58
CA ARG A 29 14.30 11.53 21.57
C ARG A 29 12.81 11.35 21.89
N GLY A 30 12.00 11.11 20.87
CA GLY A 30 10.57 10.87 21.04
C GLY A 30 10.27 9.61 21.83
N VAL A 31 11.04 8.54 21.64
CA VAL A 31 10.94 7.30 22.44
C VAL A 31 11.17 7.58 23.94
N GLY A 32 12.14 8.44 24.26
CA GLY A 32 12.47 8.81 25.65
C GLY A 32 11.60 9.92 26.25
N CYS A 33 10.61 10.46 25.53
CA CYS A 33 9.84 11.60 26.01
C CYS A 33 8.76 11.22 27.04
N GLY A 34 8.33 12.18 27.84
CA GLY A 34 7.29 11.96 28.88
C GLY A 34 5.86 11.76 28.35
N CYS A 35 5.63 11.90 27.04
CA CYS A 35 4.32 11.68 26.42
C CYS A 35 4.20 10.23 25.91
N ALA A 36 3.43 9.39 26.60
CA ALA A 36 3.28 7.98 26.25
C ALA A 36 2.83 7.73 24.80
N THR A 37 1.90 8.55 24.27
CA THR A 37 1.45 8.47 22.88
C THR A 37 2.59 8.73 21.90
N THR A 38 3.36 9.82 22.11
CA THR A 38 4.49 10.18 21.25
C THR A 38 5.58 9.12 21.32
N ALA A 39 5.91 8.64 22.53
CA ALA A 39 6.88 7.56 22.73
C ALA A 39 6.44 6.25 22.05
N GLY A 40 5.15 5.95 22.02
CA GLY A 40 4.58 4.83 21.26
C GLY A 40 4.79 5.00 19.76
N VAL A 41 4.35 6.13 19.20
CA VAL A 41 4.48 6.44 17.76
C VAL A 41 5.94 6.39 17.31
N CYS A 42 6.86 6.98 18.08
CA CYS A 42 8.28 6.99 17.74
C CYS A 42 8.90 5.58 17.77
N ARG A 43 8.50 4.70 18.69
CA ARG A 43 8.96 3.30 18.71
C ARG A 43 8.53 2.54 17.46
N GLU A 44 7.26 2.68 17.08
CA GLU A 44 6.73 2.03 15.87
C GLU A 44 7.45 2.54 14.61
N LEU A 45 7.63 3.86 14.49
CA LEU A 45 8.35 4.45 13.36
C LEU A 45 9.83 4.04 13.33
N GLN A 46 10.50 3.95 14.49
CA GLN A 46 11.88 3.50 14.59
C GLN A 46 12.02 2.03 14.14
N ALA A 47 11.05 1.18 14.46
CA ALA A 47 11.04 -0.22 14.04
C ALA A 47 10.98 -0.40 12.51
N VAL A 48 10.39 0.57 11.79
CA VAL A 48 10.24 0.55 10.33
C VAL A 48 11.05 1.65 9.64
N GLU A 49 12.02 2.26 10.32
CA GLU A 49 12.68 3.49 9.87
C GLU A 49 13.29 3.36 8.46
N GLN A 50 13.87 2.21 8.13
CA GLN A 50 14.43 1.99 6.79
C GLN A 50 13.37 2.08 5.68
N ALA A 51 12.13 1.66 5.97
CA ALA A 51 11.03 1.69 5.01
C ALA A 51 10.59 3.12 4.67
N LEU A 52 10.85 4.10 5.54
CA LEU A 52 10.52 5.51 5.31
C LEU A 52 11.25 6.09 4.08
N TYR A 53 12.34 5.46 3.66
CA TYR A 53 13.20 5.93 2.57
C TYR A 53 13.14 5.05 1.32
N THR A 54 12.18 4.13 1.22
CA THR A 54 12.05 3.18 0.10
C THR A 54 11.96 3.88 -1.26
N PHE A 55 11.34 5.06 -1.31
CA PHE A 55 11.20 5.88 -2.51
C PHE A 55 12.53 6.34 -3.12
N ASP A 56 13.61 6.38 -2.32
CA ASP A 56 14.94 6.71 -2.80
C ASP A 56 15.66 5.49 -3.38
N LEU A 57 15.32 4.30 -2.87
CA LEU A 57 15.93 3.02 -3.25
C LEU A 57 15.25 2.39 -4.48
N VAL A 58 13.94 2.55 -4.61
CA VAL A 58 13.13 1.88 -5.63
C VAL A 58 12.51 2.92 -6.57
N GLU A 59 12.88 2.83 -7.84
CA GLU A 59 12.27 3.65 -8.88
C GLU A 59 10.77 3.39 -8.99
N GLY A 60 9.99 4.45 -9.21
CA GLY A 60 8.53 4.40 -9.31
C GLY A 60 7.79 4.44 -7.96
N VAL A 61 8.49 4.27 -6.83
CA VAL A 61 7.89 4.46 -5.50
C VAL A 61 7.85 5.96 -5.17
N GLU A 62 6.66 6.47 -4.88
CA GLU A 62 6.47 7.87 -4.48
C GLU A 62 6.99 8.11 -3.04
N PRO A 63 7.50 9.32 -2.71
CA PRO A 63 7.88 9.70 -1.34
C PRO A 63 6.68 9.96 -0.42
N THR A 64 5.50 9.42 -0.77
CA THR A 64 4.24 9.63 -0.06
C THR A 64 3.46 8.34 0.04
N ASN A 65 2.57 8.24 1.03
CA ASN A 65 1.70 7.06 1.20
C ASN A 65 0.44 7.09 0.31
N ASN A 66 0.29 8.07 -0.58
CA ASN A 66 -0.93 8.30 -1.34
C ASN A 66 -1.39 7.07 -2.15
N ALA A 67 -0.45 6.30 -2.70
CA ALA A 67 -0.78 5.10 -3.46
C ALA A 67 -1.42 4.02 -2.57
N ALA A 68 -0.84 3.74 -1.40
CA ALA A 68 -1.38 2.75 -0.47
C ALA A 68 -2.70 3.22 0.15
N GLU A 69 -2.80 4.50 0.53
CA GLU A 69 -4.05 5.08 1.04
C GLU A 69 -5.18 4.98 0.01
N ARG A 70 -4.91 5.32 -1.25
CA ARG A 70 -5.88 5.16 -2.35
C ARG A 70 -6.32 3.71 -2.53
N ALA A 71 -5.38 2.77 -2.46
CA ALA A 71 -5.67 1.34 -2.58
C ALA A 71 -6.57 0.84 -1.43
N LEU A 72 -6.32 1.27 -0.19
CA LEU A 72 -7.07 0.85 0.99
C LEU A 72 -8.41 1.58 1.16
N ARG A 73 -8.55 2.81 0.62
CA ARG A 73 -9.71 3.68 0.85
C ARG A 73 -11.03 2.99 0.55
N HIS A 74 -11.12 2.24 -0.54
CA HIS A 74 -12.37 1.58 -0.92
C HIS A 74 -12.81 0.54 0.12
N ALA A 75 -11.87 -0.29 0.59
CA ALA A 75 -12.10 -1.29 1.63
C ALA A 75 -12.50 -0.64 2.97
N VAL A 76 -11.82 0.44 3.35
CA VAL A 76 -12.09 1.18 4.59
C VAL A 76 -13.48 1.83 4.56
N CYS A 77 -13.84 2.49 3.45
CA CYS A 77 -15.16 3.07 3.26
C CYS A 77 -16.24 2.00 3.34
N TRP A 78 -16.08 0.89 2.59
CA TRP A 78 -17.02 -0.23 2.62
C TRP A 78 -17.21 -0.78 4.04
N ARG A 79 -16.12 -1.07 4.78
CA ARG A 79 -16.21 -1.58 6.15
C ARG A 79 -16.97 -0.62 7.06
N LYS A 80 -16.76 0.68 6.90
CA LYS A 80 -17.43 1.71 7.69
C LYS A 80 -18.93 1.81 7.38
N THR A 81 -19.32 1.71 6.11
CA THR A 81 -20.73 1.83 5.69
C THR A 81 -21.53 0.54 5.82
N SER A 82 -20.85 -0.61 5.75
CA SER A 82 -21.48 -1.94 5.74
C SER A 82 -21.24 -2.73 7.04
N TYR A 83 -20.60 -2.13 8.04
CA TYR A 83 -20.27 -2.72 9.35
C TYR A 83 -19.36 -3.96 9.31
N GLY A 84 -18.77 -4.29 8.16
CA GLY A 84 -17.84 -5.41 8.01
C GLY A 84 -18.55 -6.76 7.83
N THR A 85 -17.99 -7.80 8.44
CA THR A 85 -18.46 -9.19 8.31
C THR A 85 -18.52 -9.89 9.66
N ASP A 86 -19.54 -10.71 9.89
CA ASP A 86 -19.78 -11.41 11.17
C ASP A 86 -19.41 -12.89 11.13
N SER A 87 -18.67 -13.33 10.09
CA SER A 87 -18.19 -14.71 10.00
C SER A 87 -16.85 -14.79 9.28
N PRO A 88 -16.03 -15.82 9.58
CA PRO A 88 -14.80 -16.08 8.84
C PRO A 88 -15.03 -16.26 7.32
N GLY A 89 -16.15 -16.90 6.94
CA GLY A 89 -16.53 -17.08 5.54
C GLY A 89 -16.83 -15.75 4.84
N GLY A 90 -17.56 -14.86 5.51
CA GLY A 90 -17.81 -13.50 5.03
C GLY A 90 -16.51 -12.71 4.87
N SER A 91 -15.63 -12.75 5.88
CA SER A 91 -14.32 -12.08 5.81
C SER A 91 -13.51 -12.55 4.60
N ARG A 92 -13.46 -13.86 4.36
CA ARG A 92 -12.77 -14.44 3.19
C ARG A 92 -13.38 -14.03 1.86
N PHE A 93 -14.71 -13.96 1.77
CA PHE A 93 -15.38 -13.50 0.56
C PHE A 93 -15.02 -12.05 0.25
N VAL A 94 -15.15 -11.16 1.24
CA VAL A 94 -14.86 -9.73 1.08
C VAL A 94 -13.39 -9.49 0.76
N GLU A 95 -12.47 -10.17 1.46
CA GLU A 95 -11.03 -10.15 1.17
C GLU A 95 -10.76 -10.43 -0.32
N ARG A 96 -11.34 -11.51 -0.86
CA ARG A 96 -11.15 -11.91 -2.26
C ARG A 96 -11.77 -10.92 -3.24
N VAL A 97 -13.00 -10.47 -3.00
CA VAL A 97 -13.68 -9.52 -3.89
C VAL A 97 -12.96 -8.18 -3.91
N LEU A 98 -12.53 -7.65 -2.77
CA LEU A 98 -11.76 -6.41 -2.71
C LEU A 98 -10.40 -6.55 -3.40
N THR A 99 -9.76 -7.71 -3.30
CA THR A 99 -8.52 -8.02 -4.03
C THR A 99 -8.73 -7.98 -5.54
N VAL A 100 -9.80 -8.61 -6.05
CA VAL A 100 -10.18 -8.56 -7.48
C VAL A 100 -10.43 -7.13 -7.91
N VAL A 101 -11.27 -6.38 -7.17
CA VAL A 101 -11.63 -4.99 -7.49
C VAL A 101 -10.38 -4.10 -7.55
N ALA A 102 -9.52 -4.16 -6.52
CA ALA A 102 -8.32 -3.35 -6.45
C ALA A 102 -7.36 -3.67 -7.61
N THR A 103 -7.12 -4.95 -7.86
CA THR A 103 -6.20 -5.43 -8.91
C THR A 103 -6.71 -5.08 -10.30
N CYS A 104 -7.99 -5.34 -10.60
CA CYS A 104 -8.59 -5.00 -11.89
C CYS A 104 -8.56 -3.50 -12.16
N ARG A 105 -8.86 -2.65 -11.16
CA ARG A 105 -8.78 -1.19 -11.31
C ARG A 105 -7.36 -0.72 -11.59
N GLN A 106 -6.36 -1.26 -10.90
CA GLN A 106 -4.95 -0.96 -11.16
C GLN A 106 -4.50 -1.38 -12.56
N GLN A 107 -5.06 -2.48 -13.09
CA GLN A 107 -4.77 -3.01 -14.42
C GLN A 107 -5.63 -2.42 -15.54
N GLY A 108 -6.56 -1.50 -15.26
CA GLY A 108 -7.50 -0.98 -16.25
C GLY A 108 -8.49 -2.02 -16.80
N ARG A 109 -8.77 -3.09 -16.03
CA ARG A 109 -9.71 -4.17 -16.41
C ARG A 109 -11.09 -3.92 -15.83
N GLU A 110 -12.12 -4.30 -16.59
CA GLU A 110 -13.51 -4.24 -16.14
C GLU A 110 -13.77 -5.35 -15.10
N VAL A 111 -14.20 -4.95 -13.90
CA VAL A 111 -14.32 -5.83 -12.73
C VAL A 111 -15.41 -6.88 -12.92
N LEU A 112 -16.57 -6.47 -13.42
CA LEU A 112 -17.74 -7.35 -13.57
C LEU A 112 -17.46 -8.45 -14.60
N ALA A 113 -16.77 -8.13 -15.70
CA ALA A 113 -16.35 -9.06 -16.72
C ALA A 113 -15.41 -10.12 -16.13
N VAL A 114 -14.41 -9.72 -15.34
CA VAL A 114 -13.49 -10.66 -14.69
C VAL A 114 -14.23 -11.59 -13.72
N LEU A 115 -15.18 -11.06 -12.94
CA LEU A 115 -16.00 -11.88 -12.04
C LEU A 115 -16.93 -12.83 -12.81
N ALA A 116 -17.57 -12.35 -13.88
CA ALA A 116 -18.45 -13.16 -14.71
C ALA A 116 -17.67 -14.31 -15.39
N ASP A 117 -16.47 -14.02 -15.89
CA ASP A 117 -15.58 -15.03 -16.49
C ASP A 117 -15.11 -16.05 -15.45
N ALA A 118 -14.80 -15.61 -14.22
CA ALA A 118 -14.43 -16.51 -13.14
C ALA A 118 -15.57 -17.48 -12.79
N VAL A 119 -16.80 -16.97 -12.67
CA VAL A 119 -17.99 -17.80 -12.40
C VAL A 119 -18.26 -18.76 -13.57
N ARG A 120 -18.17 -18.28 -14.82
CA ARG A 120 -18.37 -19.13 -16.00
C ARG A 120 -17.34 -20.25 -16.05
N ALA A 121 -16.05 -19.94 -15.86
CA ALA A 121 -14.97 -20.91 -15.86
C ALA A 121 -15.12 -21.96 -14.75
N ALA A 122 -15.50 -21.54 -13.54
CA ALA A 122 -15.75 -22.46 -12.43
C ALA A 122 -16.90 -23.44 -12.72
N ARG A 123 -17.94 -23.00 -13.45
CA ARG A 123 -19.09 -23.86 -13.81
C ARG A 123 -18.78 -24.83 -14.95
N THR A 124 -17.89 -24.47 -15.87
CA THR A 124 -17.58 -25.28 -17.06
C THR A 124 -16.29 -26.09 -16.92
N GLY A 125 -15.57 -25.95 -15.80
CA GLY A 125 -14.25 -26.56 -15.62
C GLY A 125 -13.15 -25.93 -16.50
N ALA A 126 -13.40 -24.74 -17.05
CA ALA A 126 -12.42 -24.03 -17.85
C ALA A 126 -11.36 -23.34 -16.96
N ARG A 127 -10.30 -22.82 -17.59
CA ARG A 127 -9.22 -22.10 -16.90
C ARG A 127 -9.76 -20.80 -16.27
N LEU A 128 -9.48 -20.61 -14.98
CA LEU A 128 -9.85 -19.38 -14.26
C LEU A 128 -9.07 -18.15 -14.78
N PRO A 129 -9.71 -16.96 -14.83
CA PRO A 129 -9.02 -15.74 -15.21
C PRO A 129 -7.93 -15.39 -14.18
N SER A 130 -6.72 -15.09 -14.66
CA SER A 130 -5.62 -14.67 -13.81
C SER A 130 -5.78 -13.21 -13.38
N LEU A 131 -5.46 -12.92 -12.12
CA LEU A 131 -5.24 -11.56 -11.63
C LEU A 131 -3.79 -11.12 -11.79
N VAL A 132 -2.86 -12.05 -12.01
CA VAL A 132 -1.45 -11.72 -12.29
C VAL A 132 -1.31 -11.39 -13.78
N PRO A 133 -0.76 -10.22 -14.15
CA PRO A 133 -0.50 -9.87 -15.55
C PRO A 133 0.45 -10.88 -16.21
N ALA A 134 0.28 -11.15 -17.51
CA ALA A 134 1.08 -12.12 -18.27
C ALA A 134 2.49 -11.61 -18.64
N SER A 135 3.16 -10.91 -17.71
CA SER A 135 4.32 -10.02 -17.85
C SER A 135 3.93 -8.55 -17.91
N ALA A 136 4.36 -7.80 -16.91
CA ALA A 136 4.46 -6.35 -16.99
C ALA A 136 5.65 -6.04 -17.91
N VAL A 137 5.41 -5.36 -19.03
CA VAL A 137 6.49 -4.61 -19.68
C VAL A 137 6.84 -3.52 -18.68
N VAL A 138 8.04 -3.63 -18.10
CA VAL A 138 8.64 -2.63 -17.21
C VAL A 138 8.90 -1.35 -18.00
#